data_AF-A0A382MT89-F1
#
_entry.id   AF-A0A382MT89-F1
#
_cell.length_a   1.000
_cell.length_b   1.000
_cell.length_c   1.000
_cell.angle_alpha   90.00
_cell.angle_beta   90.00
_cell.angle_gamma   90.00
#
_symmetry.space_group_name_H-M   'P 1'
#
loop_
_entity.id
_entity.type
_entity.pdbx_description
1 polymer ?
#
loop_
_entity_poly.entity_id
_entity_poly.type
_entity_poly.pdbx_seq_one_letter_code
_entity_poly.pdbx_strand_id
1 'polypeptide(L)'
;MKRKTFISLKSLITALVAGMLMLPMLVTAQDRDDKPRPRPSDRPQANDRSSGQARPQGGQPRGDYFLVRFRSILTDAQGVSLREKVEASRETMSELGKKIFEKRRGMMGLILAQPVDKKVIRSAVKEIAKMEGEIAIMRAEMIAAIKPPLSKEQLEKLKQPPRRPQGRPQARPQQGRPSPDRPQRPPAERKSLDELIKRGESGGSDRPPRDRVPQRPLREPKPE
;
A
#
# COMPACT_ATOMS: atom_id res chain seq x y z
N MET A 1 -26.99 -1.32 -65.19
CA MET A 1 -27.44 -0.75 -63.90
C MET A 1 -26.43 -1.11 -62.81
N LYS A 2 -25.67 -0.14 -62.28
CA LYS A 2 -24.65 -0.36 -61.23
C LYS A 2 -25.10 0.38 -59.97
N ARG A 3 -25.49 -0.33 -58.90
CA ARG A 3 -25.80 0.26 -57.60
C ARG A 3 -24.52 0.29 -56.76
N LYS A 4 -24.01 1.49 -56.49
CA LYS A 4 -22.91 1.73 -55.54
C LYS A 4 -23.51 1.82 -54.13
N THR A 5 -23.18 0.86 -53.26
CA THR A 5 -23.49 0.91 -51.84
C THR A 5 -22.45 1.77 -51.11
N PHE A 6 -22.85 2.96 -50.70
CA PHE A 6 -22.07 3.78 -49.77
C PHE A 6 -22.20 3.20 -48.36
N ILE A 7 -21.18 2.47 -47.92
CA ILE A 7 -21.08 2.01 -46.54
C ILE A 7 -20.68 3.22 -45.68
N SER A 8 -21.61 3.65 -44.83
CA SER A 8 -21.48 4.79 -43.91
C SER A 8 -20.35 4.58 -42.90
N LEU A 9 -19.41 5.52 -42.88
CA LEU A 9 -18.23 5.56 -41.99
C LEU A 9 -18.59 5.51 -40.49
N LYS A 10 -19.85 5.78 -40.13
CA LYS A 10 -20.36 5.69 -38.75
C LYS A 10 -20.53 4.24 -38.26
N SER A 11 -20.68 3.27 -39.17
CA SER A 11 -20.87 1.86 -38.79
C SER A 11 -19.56 1.12 -38.52
N LEU A 12 -18.41 1.70 -38.86
CA LEU A 12 -17.11 1.07 -38.67
C LEU A 12 -16.49 1.37 -37.29
N ILE A 13 -16.92 2.44 -36.63
CA ILE A 13 -16.44 2.82 -35.29
C ILE A 13 -17.18 2.03 -34.18
N THR A 14 -18.43 1.64 -34.41
CA THR A 14 -19.22 0.89 -33.41
C THR A 14 -18.75 -0.56 -33.25
N ALA A 15 -18.12 -1.14 -34.28
CA ALA A 15 -17.60 -2.51 -34.20
C ALA A 15 -16.27 -2.63 -33.43
N LEU A 16 -15.56 -1.51 -33.18
CA LEU A 16 -14.26 -1.52 -32.48
C LEU A 16 -14.39 -1.31 -30.96
N VAL A 17 -15.57 -0.94 -30.46
CA VAL A 17 -15.84 -0.77 -29.02
C VAL A 17 -16.48 -2.02 -28.38
N ALA A 18 -16.99 -2.95 -29.18
CA ALA A 18 -17.61 -4.20 -28.70
C ALA A 18 -16.64 -5.38 -28.52
N GLY A 19 -15.34 -5.20 -28.81
CA GLY A 19 -14.33 -6.26 -28.83
C GLY A 19 -13.32 -6.23 -27.69
N MET A 20 -13.59 -5.54 -26.58
CA MET A 20 -12.65 -5.43 -25.44
C MET A 20 -13.31 -5.73 -24.09
N LEU A 21 -14.29 -6.64 -24.09
CA LEU A 21 -15.06 -7.04 -22.91
C LEU A 21 -15.16 -8.58 -22.76
N MET A 22 -14.14 -9.30 -23.20
CA MET A 22 -13.98 -10.74 -22.89
C MET A 22 -12.48 -11.07 -22.77
N LEU A 23 -11.88 -10.74 -21.62
CA LEU A 23 -10.75 -11.51 -21.13
C LEU A 23 -11.04 -11.96 -19.69
N PRO A 24 -10.99 -13.29 -19.44
CA PRO A 24 -11.41 -13.89 -18.20
C PRO A 24 -10.49 -13.49 -17.05
N MET A 25 -11.09 -13.26 -15.89
CA MET A 25 -10.41 -13.26 -14.60
C MET A 25 -9.66 -14.58 -14.41
N LEU A 26 -8.39 -14.60 -14.80
CA LEU A 26 -7.45 -15.58 -14.29
C LEU A 26 -7.18 -15.24 -12.83
N VAL A 27 -7.96 -15.93 -12.00
CA VAL A 27 -7.69 -16.36 -10.63
C VAL A 27 -6.18 -16.40 -10.36
N THR A 28 -5.67 -15.43 -9.61
CA THR A 28 -4.47 -15.63 -8.80
C THR A 28 -4.92 -15.90 -7.38
N ALA A 29 -5.38 -17.12 -7.13
CA ALA A 29 -5.31 -17.72 -5.80
C ALA A 29 -3.82 -17.83 -5.45
N GLN A 30 -3.25 -16.79 -4.84
CA GLN A 30 -1.97 -16.94 -4.15
C GLN A 30 -2.24 -17.67 -2.84
N ASP A 31 -2.23 -18.99 -2.98
CA ASP A 31 -1.86 -19.96 -1.97
C ASP A 31 -0.74 -19.39 -1.08
N ARG A 32 -1.11 -19.02 0.15
CA ARG A 32 -0.20 -18.58 1.20
C ARG A 32 -0.39 -19.56 2.34
N ASP A 33 0.16 -20.76 2.19
CA ASP A 33 0.36 -21.64 3.33
C ASP A 33 1.83 -22.05 3.48
N ASP A 34 2.34 -21.61 4.64
CA ASP A 34 3.24 -22.33 5.54
C ASP A 34 4.69 -22.62 5.12
N LYS A 35 5.53 -21.60 5.33
CA LYS A 35 6.89 -21.86 5.84
C LYS A 35 6.85 -22.02 7.36
N PRO A 36 7.45 -23.10 7.93
CA PRO A 36 7.48 -23.30 9.37
C PRO A 36 8.33 -22.23 10.06
N ARG A 37 7.74 -21.63 11.12
CA ARG A 37 8.47 -20.81 12.10
C ARG A 37 9.68 -21.57 12.65
N PRO A 38 10.84 -20.92 12.85
CA PRO A 38 11.95 -21.49 13.62
C PRO A 38 11.47 -21.87 15.02
N ARG A 39 11.82 -23.08 15.49
CA ARG A 39 11.59 -23.50 16.88
C ARG A 39 12.59 -22.82 17.82
N PRO A 40 12.14 -22.27 18.96
CA PRO A 40 12.97 -21.55 19.92
C PRO A 40 13.61 -22.47 20.98
N SER A 41 14.44 -23.44 20.59
CA SER A 41 14.98 -24.44 21.54
C SER A 41 16.45 -24.26 21.94
N ASP A 42 17.24 -23.45 21.24
CA ASP A 42 18.67 -23.25 21.58
C ASP A 42 18.96 -21.82 22.04
N ARG A 43 18.33 -21.39 23.14
CA ARG A 43 18.77 -20.17 23.84
C ARG A 43 18.91 -20.45 25.32
N PRO A 44 20.12 -20.29 25.89
CA PRO A 44 20.33 -20.44 27.32
C PRO A 44 19.46 -19.44 28.09
N GLN A 45 18.78 -19.99 29.07
CA GLN A 45 17.91 -19.35 30.05
C GLN A 45 18.78 -18.57 31.04
N ALA A 46 18.73 -17.24 31.01
CA ALA A 46 18.92 -16.33 32.16
C ALA A 46 19.00 -14.87 31.67
N ASN A 47 17.92 -14.11 31.88
CA ASN A 47 17.91 -12.75 32.45
C ASN A 47 16.74 -11.90 31.94
N ASP A 48 15.93 -11.49 32.91
CA ASP A 48 14.75 -10.64 32.84
C ASP A 48 15.00 -9.28 32.18
N ARG A 49 14.76 -9.21 30.87
CA ARG A 49 14.31 -7.97 30.24
C ARG A 49 13.19 -8.31 29.28
N SER A 50 11.99 -7.79 29.56
CA SER A 50 10.83 -7.71 28.67
C SER A 50 11.15 -6.79 27.48
N SER A 51 12.13 -7.19 26.67
CA SER A 51 12.69 -6.45 25.57
C SER A 51 11.96 -6.77 24.27
N GLY A 52 11.33 -5.75 23.70
CA GLY A 52 11.37 -5.56 22.25
C GLY A 52 10.39 -6.40 21.44
N GLN A 53 9.12 -6.46 21.86
CA GLN A 53 8.05 -6.61 20.88
C GLN A 53 8.25 -5.46 19.88
N ALA A 54 8.76 -5.80 18.70
CA ALA A 54 8.97 -4.88 17.61
C ALA A 54 7.62 -4.27 17.27
N ARG A 55 7.28 -3.16 17.94
CA ARG A 55 6.18 -2.31 17.52
C ARG A 55 6.47 -2.01 16.06
N PRO A 56 5.58 -2.35 15.12
CA PRO A 56 5.78 -2.04 13.72
C PRO A 56 6.17 -0.56 13.66
N GLN A 57 7.40 -0.33 13.23
CA GLN A 57 8.08 0.94 13.36
C GLN A 57 7.32 1.96 12.53
N GLY A 58 6.43 2.70 13.19
CA GLY A 58 5.94 4.02 12.80
C GLY A 58 5.62 4.23 11.31
N GLY A 59 5.10 3.22 10.62
CA GLY A 59 4.50 3.44 9.32
C GLY A 59 3.36 4.43 9.55
N GLN A 60 3.51 5.66 9.05
CA GLN A 60 2.42 6.62 9.08
C GLN A 60 1.15 5.89 8.66
N PRO A 61 0.05 6.01 9.41
CA PRO A 61 -1.17 5.35 9.02
C PRO A 61 -1.44 5.77 7.58
N ARG A 62 -1.34 4.83 6.64
CA ARG A 62 -1.80 4.98 5.25
C ARG A 62 -3.33 5.07 5.20
N GLY A 63 -3.95 5.35 6.35
CA GLY A 63 -5.37 5.64 6.48
C GLY A 63 -5.63 7.07 6.08
N ASP A 64 -6.90 7.34 5.79
CA ASP A 64 -7.39 8.63 5.41
C ASP A 64 -7.05 9.68 6.48
N TYR A 65 -6.00 10.48 6.24
CA TYR A 65 -5.53 11.51 7.18
C TYR A 65 -6.65 12.49 7.55
N PHE A 66 -7.57 12.71 6.61
CA PHE A 66 -8.76 13.51 6.85
C PHE A 66 -9.61 12.96 8.01
N LEU A 67 -9.94 11.66 7.98
CA LEU A 67 -10.77 11.04 9.02
C LEU A 67 -10.07 11.01 10.38
N VAL A 68 -8.76 10.79 10.41
CA VAL A 68 -7.98 10.80 11.66
C VAL A 68 -8.05 12.17 12.32
N ARG A 69 -7.85 13.24 11.55
CA ARG A 69 -7.94 14.61 12.05
C ARG A 69 -9.37 14.99 12.43
N PHE A 70 -10.32 14.61 11.61
CA PHE A 70 -11.72 14.96 11.84
C PHE A 70 -12.23 14.33 13.14
N ARG A 71 -11.88 13.06 13.41
CA ARG A 71 -12.24 12.35 14.64
C ARG A 71 -11.71 13.02 15.91
N SER A 72 -10.59 13.74 15.89
CA SER A 72 -10.07 14.42 17.08
C SER A 72 -10.83 15.69 17.46
N ILE A 73 -11.71 16.18 16.59
CA ILE A 73 -12.52 17.40 16.80
C ILE A 73 -13.93 17.04 17.32
N LEU A 74 -14.39 15.81 17.04
CA LEU A 74 -15.72 15.34 17.38
C LEU A 74 -15.84 15.01 18.87
N THR A 75 -17.07 15.14 19.36
CA THR A 75 -17.49 14.53 20.64
C THR A 75 -17.67 13.02 20.48
N ASP A 76 -17.76 12.28 21.59
CA ASP A 76 -17.93 10.83 21.54
C ASP A 76 -19.20 10.40 20.79
N ALA A 77 -20.33 11.09 21.03
CA ALA A 77 -21.60 10.82 20.35
C ALA A 77 -21.49 11.04 18.83
N GLN A 78 -20.88 12.16 18.42
CA GLN A 78 -20.61 12.45 17.00
C GLN A 78 -19.64 11.43 16.39
N GLY A 79 -18.65 10.98 17.16
CA GLY A 79 -17.68 9.98 16.73
C GLY A 79 -18.30 8.61 16.45
N VAL A 80 -19.32 8.21 17.22
CA VAL A 80 -20.11 7.00 16.96
C VAL A 80 -20.91 7.16 15.67
N SER A 81 -21.65 8.27 15.52
CA SER A 81 -22.43 8.56 14.31
C SER A 81 -21.57 8.60 13.04
N LEU A 82 -20.39 9.22 13.12
CA LEU A 82 -19.42 9.20 12.02
C LEU A 82 -18.96 7.78 11.70
N ARG A 83 -18.65 6.97 12.72
CA ARG A 83 -18.16 5.60 12.51
C ARG A 83 -19.16 4.76 11.73
N GLU A 84 -20.43 4.80 12.10
CA GLU A 84 -21.50 4.07 11.40
C GLU A 84 -21.58 4.48 9.92
N LYS A 85 -21.49 5.78 9.63
CA LYS A 85 -21.48 6.30 8.25
C LYS A 85 -20.23 5.89 7.48
N VAL A 86 -19.07 5.94 8.11
CA VAL A 86 -17.81 5.49 7.51
C VAL A 86 -17.84 3.99 7.22
N GLU A 87 -18.40 3.19 8.11
CA GLU A 87 -18.55 1.74 7.91
C GLU A 87 -19.50 1.46 6.75
N ALA A 88 -20.63 2.17 6.65
CA ALA A 88 -21.58 2.04 5.55
C ALA A 88 -20.98 2.39 4.18
N SER A 89 -20.06 3.36 4.11
CA SER A 89 -19.38 3.75 2.86
C SER A 89 -17.97 3.17 2.72
N ARG A 90 -17.57 2.25 3.60
CA ARG A 90 -16.18 1.74 3.63
C ARG A 90 -15.84 1.01 2.34
N GLU A 91 -16.77 0.18 1.86
CA GLU A 91 -16.60 -0.62 0.65
C GLU A 91 -16.49 0.28 -0.58
N THR A 92 -17.42 1.23 -0.75
CA THR A 92 -17.42 2.17 -1.88
C THR A 92 -16.17 3.06 -1.90
N MET A 93 -15.76 3.59 -0.74
CA MET A 93 -14.51 4.35 -0.63
C MET A 93 -13.27 3.50 -0.93
N SER A 94 -13.24 2.24 -0.47
CA SER A 94 -12.15 1.31 -0.72
C SER A 94 -12.01 0.99 -2.21
N GLU A 95 -13.13 0.72 -2.90
CA GLU A 95 -13.14 0.49 -4.35
C GLU A 95 -12.67 1.70 -5.14
N LEU A 96 -13.17 2.90 -4.83
CA LEU A 96 -12.71 4.13 -5.48
C LEU A 96 -11.21 4.36 -5.22
N GLY A 97 -10.74 4.11 -3.99
CA GLY A 97 -9.32 4.20 -3.65
C GLY A 97 -8.45 3.25 -4.48
N LYS A 98 -8.89 1.99 -4.68
CA LYS A 98 -8.21 1.02 -5.55
C LYS A 98 -8.19 1.48 -7.01
N LYS A 99 -9.32 1.94 -7.55
CA LYS A 99 -9.42 2.45 -8.93
C LYS A 99 -8.52 3.67 -9.15
N ILE A 100 -8.46 4.61 -8.21
CA ILE A 100 -7.54 5.75 -8.26
C ILE A 100 -6.09 5.27 -8.26
N PHE A 101 -5.74 4.31 -7.39
CA PHE A 101 -4.38 3.78 -7.33
C PHE A 101 -3.97 3.10 -8.64
N GLU A 102 -4.83 2.26 -9.22
CA GLU A 102 -4.59 1.60 -10.51
C GLU A 102 -4.45 2.61 -11.64
N LYS A 103 -5.33 3.63 -11.71
CA LYS A 103 -5.24 4.70 -12.71
C LYS A 103 -3.96 5.52 -12.57
N ARG A 104 -3.52 5.83 -11.35
CA ARG A 104 -2.23 6.50 -11.10
C ARG A 104 -1.05 5.65 -11.55
N ARG A 105 -1.10 4.33 -11.31
CA ARG A 105 -0.07 3.38 -11.78
C ARG A 105 -0.04 3.34 -13.32
N GLY A 106 -1.20 3.24 -13.97
CA GLY A 106 -1.30 3.27 -15.44
C GLY A 106 -0.81 4.59 -16.04
N MET A 107 -1.17 5.72 -15.42
CA MET A 107 -0.70 7.05 -15.81
C MET A 107 0.82 7.17 -15.73
N MET A 108 1.47 6.55 -14.72
CA MET A 108 2.93 6.53 -14.65
C MET A 108 3.55 5.82 -15.87
N GLY A 109 2.93 4.74 -16.35
CA GLY A 109 3.35 4.09 -17.60
C GLY A 109 3.24 5.01 -18.82
N LEU A 110 2.17 5.80 -18.91
CA LEU A 110 1.98 6.78 -19.99
C LEU A 110 3.00 7.91 -19.97
N ILE A 111 3.43 8.35 -18.78
CA ILE A 111 4.46 9.39 -18.61
C ILE A 111 5.83 8.90 -19.08
N LEU A 112 6.13 7.61 -18.87
CA LEU A 112 7.41 7.00 -19.23
C LEU A 112 7.46 6.54 -20.69
N ALA A 113 6.33 6.46 -21.37
CA ALA A 113 6.27 6.08 -22.78
C ALA A 113 6.94 7.13 -23.68
N GLN A 114 7.66 6.66 -24.71
CA GLN A 114 8.23 7.51 -25.75
C GLN A 114 7.64 7.13 -27.11
N PRO A 115 7.06 8.08 -27.88
CA PRO A 115 6.87 9.50 -27.53
C PRO A 115 5.76 9.73 -26.48
N VAL A 116 5.85 10.84 -25.75
CA VAL A 116 4.87 11.21 -24.71
C VAL A 116 3.57 11.70 -25.34
N ASP A 117 2.47 10.99 -25.13
CA ASP A 117 1.13 11.44 -25.53
C ASP A 117 0.47 12.31 -24.45
N LYS A 118 0.56 13.62 -24.63
CA LYS A 118 -0.04 14.62 -23.72
C LYS A 118 -1.57 14.52 -23.62
N LYS A 119 -2.25 14.08 -24.68
CA LYS A 119 -3.72 14.00 -24.70
C LYS A 119 -4.20 12.86 -23.82
N VAL A 120 -3.53 11.70 -23.91
CA VAL A 120 -3.86 10.53 -23.09
C VAL A 120 -3.57 10.80 -21.61
N ILE A 121 -2.43 11.43 -21.29
CA ILE A 121 -2.11 11.82 -19.89
C ILE A 121 -3.16 12.77 -19.32
N ARG A 122 -3.56 13.81 -20.07
CA ARG A 122 -4.63 14.74 -19.62
C ARG A 122 -5.96 14.02 -19.38
N SER A 123 -6.30 13.05 -20.22
CA SER A 123 -7.52 12.25 -20.04
C SER A 123 -7.45 11.43 -18.75
N ALA A 124 -6.34 10.74 -18.50
CA ALA A 124 -6.13 9.97 -17.28
C ALA A 124 -6.22 10.84 -16.01
N VAL A 125 -5.64 12.04 -16.03
CA VAL A 125 -5.73 13.00 -14.92
C VAL A 125 -7.17 13.43 -14.67
N LYS A 126 -7.96 13.72 -15.71
CA LYS A 126 -9.39 14.08 -15.56
C LYS A 126 -10.21 12.96 -14.93
N GLU A 127 -9.95 11.72 -15.31
CA GLU A 127 -10.63 10.56 -14.72
C GLU A 127 -10.28 10.39 -13.23
N ILE A 128 -8.99 10.55 -12.86
CA ILE A 128 -8.56 10.53 -11.46
C ILE A 128 -9.25 11.65 -10.67
N ALA A 129 -9.26 12.88 -11.19
CA ALA A 129 -9.89 14.03 -10.54
C ALA A 129 -11.39 13.83 -10.33
N LYS A 130 -12.09 13.19 -11.27
CA LYS A 130 -13.51 12.86 -11.11
C LYS A 130 -13.75 11.93 -9.92
N MET A 131 -12.97 10.85 -9.82
CA MET A 131 -13.08 9.89 -8.70
C MET A 131 -12.71 10.53 -7.35
N GLU A 132 -11.70 11.41 -7.33
CA GLU A 132 -11.36 12.18 -6.12
C GLU A 132 -12.49 13.13 -5.70
N GLY A 133 -13.20 13.73 -6.68
CA GLY A 133 -14.39 14.53 -6.45
C GLY A 133 -15.54 13.72 -5.82
N GLU A 134 -15.79 12.50 -6.31
CA GLU A 134 -16.79 11.59 -5.73
C GLU A 134 -16.46 11.24 -4.27
N ILE A 135 -15.18 10.97 -3.94
CA ILE A 135 -14.74 10.77 -2.55
C ILE A 135 -14.99 12.04 -1.71
N ALA A 136 -14.72 13.23 -2.26
CA ALA A 136 -14.95 14.49 -1.54
C ALA A 136 -16.43 14.72 -1.24
N ILE A 137 -17.33 14.41 -2.19
CA ILE A 137 -18.78 14.49 -2.01
C ILE A 137 -19.23 13.53 -0.91
N MET A 138 -18.81 12.25 -0.97
CA MET A 138 -19.15 11.27 0.08
C MET A 138 -18.69 11.72 1.47
N ARG A 139 -17.49 12.30 1.58
CA ARG A 139 -17.00 12.85 2.85
C ARG A 139 -17.87 14.01 3.34
N ALA A 140 -18.29 14.90 2.44
CA ALA A 140 -19.18 16.00 2.79
C ALA A 140 -20.55 15.49 3.29
N GLU A 141 -21.10 14.48 2.61
CA GLU A 141 -22.34 13.81 3.02
C GLU A 141 -22.21 13.14 4.39
N MET A 142 -21.09 12.47 4.67
CA MET A 142 -20.81 11.89 5.98
C MET A 142 -20.82 12.95 7.08
N ILE A 143 -20.17 14.09 6.84
CA ILE A 143 -20.12 15.20 7.80
C ILE A 143 -21.51 15.78 8.04
N ALA A 144 -22.28 15.99 6.96
CA ALA A 144 -23.64 16.51 7.04
C ALA A 144 -24.59 15.56 7.79
N ALA A 145 -24.32 14.25 7.77
CA ALA A 145 -25.14 13.24 8.42
C ALA A 145 -24.83 13.00 9.92
N ILE A 146 -23.84 13.68 10.50
CA ILE A 146 -23.44 13.50 11.90
C ILE A 146 -24.50 14.06 12.84
N LYS A 147 -24.86 13.26 13.85
CA LYS A 147 -25.76 13.66 14.93
C LYS A 147 -25.05 13.58 16.28
N PRO A 148 -25.11 14.64 17.13
CA PRO A 148 -25.63 15.99 16.85
C PRO A 148 -24.78 16.76 15.82
N PRO A 149 -25.33 17.80 15.16
CA PRO A 149 -24.58 18.59 14.18
C PRO A 149 -23.35 19.25 14.80
N LEU A 150 -22.34 19.54 13.97
CA LEU A 150 -21.10 20.18 14.43
C LEU A 150 -21.36 21.56 15.01
N SER A 151 -20.71 21.87 16.14
CA SER A 151 -20.74 23.23 16.69
C SER A 151 -19.94 24.20 15.82
N LYS A 152 -20.24 25.50 15.93
CA LYS A 152 -19.49 26.54 15.22
C LYS A 152 -17.98 26.47 15.53
N GLU A 153 -17.62 26.20 16.78
CA GLU A 153 -16.22 26.03 17.18
C GLU A 153 -15.53 24.83 16.52
N GLN A 154 -16.26 23.71 16.37
CA GLN A 154 -15.74 22.53 15.68
C GLN A 154 -15.51 22.81 14.19
N LEU A 155 -16.42 23.55 13.55
CA LEU A 155 -16.26 23.99 12.16
C LEU A 155 -15.05 24.91 11.98
N GLU A 156 -14.82 25.84 12.90
CA GLU A 156 -13.62 26.69 12.88
C GLU A 156 -12.33 25.88 13.05
N LYS A 157 -12.32 24.89 13.96
CA LYS A 157 -11.19 23.96 14.12
C LYS A 157 -10.93 23.13 12.86
N LEU A 158 -11.98 22.83 12.08
CA LEU A 158 -11.85 22.08 10.84
C LEU A 158 -11.24 22.92 9.71
N LYS A 159 -11.62 24.20 9.61
CA LYS A 159 -11.10 25.16 8.62
C LYS A 159 -9.62 25.45 8.79
N GLN A 160 -9.10 25.39 10.02
CA GLN A 160 -7.67 25.58 10.25
C GLN A 160 -6.89 24.52 9.45
N PRO A 161 -5.75 24.84 8.83
CA PRO A 161 -4.90 23.83 8.23
C PRO A 161 -4.43 22.86 9.32
N PRO A 162 -4.18 21.58 9.00
CA PRO A 162 -3.59 20.66 9.96
C PRO A 162 -2.30 21.28 10.48
N ARG A 163 -2.24 21.55 11.79
CA ARG A 163 -0.96 21.90 12.41
C ARG A 163 -0.06 20.71 12.15
N ARG A 164 0.91 20.87 11.24
CA ARG A 164 1.97 19.87 11.08
C ARG A 164 2.47 19.61 12.49
N PRO A 165 2.60 18.35 12.93
CA PRO A 165 3.21 18.04 14.22
C PRO A 165 4.54 18.76 14.23
N GLN A 166 4.58 19.90 14.90
CA GLN A 166 5.73 20.77 14.98
C GLN A 166 6.75 19.90 15.66
N GLY A 167 7.81 19.56 14.90
CA GLY A 167 8.43 18.24 14.93
C GLY A 167 8.45 17.60 16.30
N ARG A 168 8.11 16.30 16.38
CA ARG A 168 8.71 15.48 17.45
C ARG A 168 10.17 15.92 17.50
N PRO A 169 10.69 16.40 18.66
CA PRO A 169 12.09 16.78 18.78
C PRO A 169 12.87 15.68 18.12
N GLN A 170 13.49 16.02 16.99
CA GLN A 170 14.25 15.09 16.17
C GLN A 170 15.08 14.33 17.18
N ALA A 171 14.80 13.03 17.31
CA ALA A 171 15.34 12.23 18.40
C ALA A 171 16.79 12.64 18.58
N ARG A 172 17.07 13.21 19.75
CA ARG A 172 18.38 13.67 20.21
C ARG A 172 19.42 12.84 19.46
N PRO A 173 20.38 13.44 18.73
CA PRO A 173 21.40 12.65 18.03
C PRO A 173 21.82 11.59 19.02
N GLN A 174 21.72 10.31 18.64
CA GLN A 174 22.15 9.22 19.50
C GLN A 174 23.63 9.46 19.77
N GLN A 175 23.93 10.28 20.79
CA GLN A 175 25.18 10.30 21.49
C GLN A 175 25.28 8.87 21.97
N GLY A 176 26.14 8.13 21.25
CA GLY A 176 26.30 6.71 21.43
C GLY A 176 26.41 6.47 22.91
N ARG A 177 25.43 5.77 23.48
CA ARG A 177 25.75 4.96 24.65
C ARG A 177 26.79 3.98 24.14
N PRO A 178 28.05 4.09 24.58
CA PRO A 178 29.04 3.08 24.27
C PRO A 178 28.46 1.79 24.83
N SER A 179 28.16 0.83 23.97
CA SER A 179 27.84 -0.51 24.43
C SER A 179 29.16 -1.04 25.01
N PRO A 180 29.28 -1.32 26.32
CA PRO A 180 30.57 -1.66 26.94
C PRO A 180 31.22 -2.91 26.32
N ASP A 181 30.42 -3.78 25.70
CA ASP A 181 30.86 -5.11 25.24
C ASP A 181 30.80 -5.31 23.73
N ARG A 182 30.89 -4.25 22.91
CA ARG A 182 31.07 -4.45 21.47
C ARG A 182 32.57 -4.44 21.16
N PRO A 183 33.22 -5.60 20.91
CA PRO A 183 34.59 -5.61 20.44
C PRO A 183 34.69 -4.69 19.24
N GLN A 184 35.59 -3.71 19.32
CA GLN A 184 35.88 -2.81 18.22
C GLN A 184 36.26 -3.69 17.03
N ARG A 185 35.36 -3.76 16.05
CA ARG A 185 35.70 -4.39 14.79
C ARG A 185 36.85 -3.55 14.22
N PRO A 186 38.03 -4.13 13.98
CA PRO A 186 39.13 -3.39 13.38
C PRO A 186 38.61 -2.75 12.10
N PRO A 187 39.08 -1.54 11.75
CA PRO A 187 38.67 -0.86 10.53
C PRO A 187 39.01 -1.77 9.35
N ALA A 188 38.02 -2.53 8.89
CA ALA A 188 38.15 -3.29 7.68
C ALA A 188 38.34 -2.24 6.58
N GLU A 189 39.54 -2.24 6.00
CA GLU A 189 39.87 -1.53 4.77
C GLU A 189 38.67 -1.63 3.85
N ARG A 190 38.05 -0.48 3.59
CA ARG A 190 36.96 -0.40 2.62
C ARG A 190 37.60 -0.70 1.27
N LYS A 191 37.56 -1.97 0.88
CA LYS A 191 37.85 -2.41 -0.48
C LYS A 191 37.09 -1.49 -1.42
N SER A 192 37.83 -0.85 -2.32
CA SER A 192 37.29 0.17 -3.22
C SER A 192 36.11 -0.43 -4.01
N LEU A 193 35.14 0.42 -4.34
CA LEU A 193 33.96 0.02 -5.10
C LEU A 193 34.35 -0.69 -6.43
N ASP A 194 35.51 -0.34 -6.98
CA ASP A 194 36.08 -0.96 -8.18
C ASP A 194 36.49 -2.44 -7.98
N GLU A 195 36.94 -2.83 -6.78
CA GLU A 195 37.22 -4.25 -6.47
C GLU A 195 35.92 -5.07 -6.39
N LEU A 196 34.82 -4.47 -5.96
CA LEU A 196 33.52 -5.15 -5.91
C LEU A 196 32.92 -5.36 -7.31
N ILE A 197 33.14 -4.43 -8.24
CA ILE A 197 32.64 -4.54 -9.62
C ILE A 197 33.42 -5.60 -10.40
N LYS A 198 34.73 -5.74 -10.16
CA LYS A 198 35.58 -6.73 -10.85
C LYS A 198 35.32 -8.18 -10.44
N ARG A 199 34.64 -8.44 -9.32
CA ARG A 199 34.39 -9.79 -8.80
C ARG A 199 33.07 -10.41 -9.26
N GLY A 200 32.31 -9.71 -10.11
CA GLY A 200 30.97 -10.13 -10.55
C GLY A 200 30.91 -11.15 -11.69
N GLU A 201 32.02 -11.50 -12.36
CA GLU A 201 31.98 -12.28 -13.61
C GLU A 201 32.55 -13.70 -13.54
N SER A 202 33.06 -14.18 -12.40
CA SER A 202 33.60 -15.54 -12.33
C SER A 202 33.13 -16.27 -11.08
N GLY A 203 32.25 -17.26 -11.26
CA GLY A 203 31.76 -18.09 -10.16
C GLY A 203 30.64 -19.03 -10.55
N GLY A 204 30.87 -19.81 -11.61
CA GLY A 204 30.03 -20.94 -11.97
C GLY A 204 30.03 -22.04 -10.91
N SER A 205 28.89 -22.74 -10.85
CA SER A 205 28.79 -24.19 -10.66
C SER A 205 29.70 -24.85 -9.62
N ASP A 206 29.26 -24.92 -8.37
CA ASP A 206 29.51 -26.07 -7.48
C ASP A 206 28.48 -26.04 -6.34
N ARG A 207 27.27 -26.51 -6.63
CA ARG A 207 26.31 -26.87 -5.59
C ARG A 207 26.39 -28.38 -5.39
N PRO A 208 26.72 -28.86 -4.18
CA PRO A 208 26.79 -30.28 -3.91
C PRO A 208 25.39 -30.94 -4.05
N PRO A 209 25.34 -32.24 -4.32
CA PRO A 209 24.07 -32.98 -4.44
C PRO A 209 23.28 -32.84 -3.15
N ARG A 210 22.02 -32.41 -3.27
CA ARG A 210 21.10 -32.39 -2.13
C ARG A 210 20.72 -33.81 -1.79
N ASP A 211 21.37 -34.35 -0.76
CA ASP A 211 20.96 -35.60 -0.13
C ASP A 211 19.51 -35.51 0.39
N ARG A 212 18.84 -36.65 0.24
CA ARG A 212 17.42 -36.92 0.43
C ARG A 212 16.91 -36.37 1.76
N VAL A 213 15.91 -35.48 1.67
CA VAL A 213 15.05 -35.14 2.81
C VAL A 213 14.10 -36.33 3.05
N PRO A 214 14.05 -36.92 4.26
CA PRO A 214 13.10 -37.97 4.58
C PRO A 214 11.67 -37.45 4.45
N GLN A 215 10.81 -38.19 3.76
CA GLN A 215 9.38 -37.89 3.68
C GLN A 215 8.78 -37.94 5.08
N ARG A 216 8.09 -36.87 5.46
CA ARG A 216 7.38 -36.79 6.73
C ARG A 216 6.14 -37.69 6.66
N PRO A 217 5.90 -38.59 7.64
CA PRO A 217 4.72 -39.44 7.64
C PRO A 217 3.43 -38.62 7.66
N LEU A 218 2.44 -39.09 6.89
CA LEU A 218 1.10 -38.53 6.81
C LEU A 218 0.45 -38.57 8.20
N ARG A 219 -0.03 -37.43 8.70
CA ARG A 219 -0.77 -37.37 9.97
C ARG A 219 -2.19 -37.88 9.74
N GLU A 220 -2.57 -38.93 10.45
CA GLU A 220 -3.95 -39.39 10.49
C GLU A 220 -4.87 -38.36 11.17
N PRO A 221 -6.10 -38.21 10.66
CA PRO A 221 -7.09 -37.32 11.26
C PRO A 221 -7.53 -37.84 12.63
N LYS A 222 -7.70 -36.91 13.57
CA LYS A 222 -8.22 -37.18 14.90
C LYS A 222 -9.71 -37.58 14.81
N PRO A 223 -10.16 -38.65 15.48
CA PRO A 223 -11.57 -38.98 15.57
C PRO A 223 -12.32 -37.92 16.39
N GLU A 224 -13.56 -37.66 15.97
CA GLU A 224 -14.54 -36.75 16.58
C GLU A 224 -15.10 -37.27 17.91
#